data_AF-A0A8T4KRB9-F1
#
_entry.id   AF-A0A8T4KRB9-F1
#
_cell.length_a   1.000
_cell.length_b   1.000
_cell.length_c   1.000
_cell.angle_alpha   90.00
_cell.angle_beta   90.00
_cell.angle_gamma   90.00
#
_symmetry.space_group_name_H-M   'P 1'
#
loop_
_entity.id
_entity.type
_entity.pdbx_description
1 polymer ?
#
loop_
_entity_poly.entity_id
_entity_poly.type
_entity_poly.pdbx_seq_one_letter_code
_entity_poly.pdbx_strand_id
1 'polypeptide(L)' 'MNFQNSKVLEERTASLKFDKYRKIRNSINYYGDDVAPETVKKALKEIPEIIKILTRHAKFV' A
#
# COMPACT_ATOMS: atom_id res chain seq x y z
N MET A 1 14.67 4.86 -22.00
CA MET A 1 13.48 4.26 -21.38
C MET A 1 12.52 5.38 -20.99
N ASN A 2 11.26 5.32 -21.43
CA ASN A 2 10.27 6.39 -21.30
C ASN A 2 9.86 6.62 -19.82
N PHE A 3 10.04 7.85 -19.33
CA PHE A 3 9.68 8.30 -17.97
C PHE A 3 8.19 8.11 -17.60
N GLN A 4 7.30 8.00 -18.59
CA GLN A 4 5.87 7.76 -18.34
C GLN A 4 5.59 6.31 -17.92
N ASN A 5 6.34 5.34 -18.46
CA ASN A 5 6.14 3.93 -18.11
C ASN A 5 6.58 3.63 -16.67
N SER A 6 7.60 4.30 -16.16
CA SER A 6 8.06 4.08 -14.78
C SER A 6 7.06 4.58 -13.74
N LYS A 7 6.40 5.73 -13.97
CA LYS A 7 5.36 6.25 -13.07
C LYS A 7 4.13 5.34 -13.00
N VAL A 8 3.64 4.86 -14.14
CA VAL A 8 2.50 3.95 -14.19
C VAL A 8 2.78 2.64 -13.45
N LEU A 9 4.01 2.12 -13.56
CA LEU A 9 4.44 0.91 -12.83
C LEU A 9 4.57 1.16 -11.32
N GLU A 10 5.04 2.35 -10.91
CA GLU A 10 5.13 2.76 -9.51
C GLU A 10 3.74 2.87 -8.86
N GLU A 11 2.80 3.55 -9.52
CA GLU A 11 1.41 3.70 -9.06
C GLU A 11 0.70 2.33 -8.95
N ARG A 12 0.87 1.48 -9.96
CA ARG A 12 0.31 0.12 -9.94
C ARG A 12 0.85 -0.69 -8.76
N THR A 13 2.15 -0.60 -8.50
CA THR A 13 2.80 -1.31 -7.38
C THR A 13 2.29 -0.79 -6.04
N ALA A 14 2.17 0.53 -5.88
CA ALA A 14 1.64 1.15 -4.66
C ALA A 14 0.18 0.73 -4.40
N SER A 15 -0.66 0.70 -5.46
CA SER A 15 -2.06 0.27 -5.37
C SER A 15 -2.20 -1.19 -4.96
N LEU A 16 -1.41 -2.10 -5.53
CA LEU A 16 -1.42 -3.52 -5.15
C LEU A 16 -1.02 -3.74 -3.68
N LYS A 17 -0.01 -2.99 -3.21
CA LYS A 17 0.39 -3.05 -1.80
C LYS A 17 -0.67 -2.49 -0.87
N PHE A 18 -1.33 -1.40 -1.26
CA PHE A 18 -2.44 -0.84 -0.50
C PHE A 18 -3.59 -1.85 -0.35
N ASP A 19 -4.00 -2.50 -1.45
CA ASP A 19 -5.05 -3.54 -1.40
C ASP A 19 -4.66 -4.72 -0.50
N LYS A 20 -3.38 -5.13 -0.52
CA LYS A 20 -2.88 -6.16 0.40
C LYS A 20 -3.07 -5.76 1.86
N TYR A 21 -2.66 -4.55 2.26
CA TYR A 21 -2.84 -4.09 3.63
C TYR A 21 -4.30 -3.88 4.01
N ARG A 22 -5.15 -3.47 3.06
CA ARG A 22 -6.61 -3.41 3.23
C ARG A 22 -7.19 -4.78 3.56
N LYS A 23 -6.74 -5.84 2.88
CA LYS A 23 -7.15 -7.24 3.15
C LYS A 23 -6.70 -7.71 4.52
N ILE A 24 -5.46 -7.44 4.93
CA ILE A 24 -4.95 -7.77 6.27
C ILE A 24 -5.75 -7.06 7.36
N ARG A 25 -6.02 -5.76 7.19
CA ARG A 25 -6.88 -5.04 8.14
C ARG A 25 -8.27 -5.65 8.21
N ASN A 26 -8.85 -6.03 7.07
CA ASN A 26 -10.17 -6.68 7.03
C ASN A 26 -10.16 -8.05 7.72
N SER A 27 -9.10 -8.85 7.57
CA SER A 27 -8.98 -10.15 8.23
C SER A 27 -9.01 -9.98 9.75
N ILE A 28 -8.23 -9.03 10.27
CA ILE A 28 -8.22 -8.69 11.71
C ILE A 28 -9.59 -8.17 12.15
N ASN A 29 -10.15 -7.16 11.47
CA ASN A 29 -11.34 -6.45 11.95
C ASN A 29 -12.63 -7.26 11.84
N TYR A 30 -12.79 -8.09 10.80
CA TYR A 30 -14.04 -8.80 10.55
C TYR A 30 -14.00 -10.26 10.97
N TYR A 31 -12.82 -10.88 11.01
CA TYR A 31 -12.69 -12.31 11.29
C TYR A 31 -11.91 -12.59 12.58
N GLY A 32 -11.30 -11.57 13.19
CA GLY A 32 -10.50 -11.74 14.40
C GLY A 32 -9.18 -12.45 14.17
N ASP A 33 -8.70 -12.49 12.92
CA ASP A 33 -7.47 -13.18 12.55
C ASP A 33 -6.26 -12.52 13.21
N ASP A 34 -5.39 -13.35 13.79
CA ASP A 34 -4.08 -12.91 14.27
C ASP A 34 -3.16 -12.53 13.10
N VAL A 35 -2.27 -11.57 13.35
CA VAL A 35 -1.26 -11.14 12.40
C VAL A 35 0.14 -11.31 12.99
N ALA A 36 1.05 -11.87 12.21
CA ALA A 36 2.43 -12.04 12.65
C ALA A 36 3.07 -10.67 12.98
N PRO A 37 3.83 -10.54 14.08
CA PRO A 37 4.50 -9.29 14.46
C PRO A 37 5.38 -8.70 13.34
N GLU A 38 5.99 -9.53 12.50
CA GLU A 38 6.80 -9.15 11.36
C GLU A 38 5.98 -8.44 10.28
N THR A 39 4.74 -8.90 10.08
CA THR A 39 3.79 -8.27 9.16
C THR A 39 3.40 -6.88 9.67
N VAL A 40 3.20 -6.73 10.98
CA VAL A 40 2.92 -5.43 11.61
C VAL A 40 4.12 -4.49 11.45
N LYS A 41 5.34 -4.94 11.78
CA LYS A 41 6.58 -4.16 11.61
C LYS A 41 6.75 -3.69 10.17
N LYS A 42 6.49 -4.57 9.20
CA LYS A 42 6.57 -4.23 7.78
C LYS A 42 5.48 -3.23 7.37
N ALA A 43 4.24 -3.42 7.83
CA ALA A 43 3.13 -2.52 7.55
C ALA A 43 3.39 -1.09 8.07
N LEU A 44 3.91 -0.96 9.29
CA LEU A 44 4.26 0.34 9.90
C LEU A 44 5.28 1.11 9.06
N LYS A 45 6.18 0.42 8.36
CA LYS A 45 7.15 1.04 7.47
C LYS A 45 6.59 1.33 6.07
N GLU A 46 5.85 0.38 5.47
CA GLU A 46 5.43 0.50 4.07
C GLU A 46 4.18 1.37 3.86
N ILE A 47 3.23 1.37 4.80
CA ILE A 47 1.98 2.14 4.64
C ILE A 47 2.25 3.65 4.48
N PRO A 48 3.09 4.31 5.29
CA PRO A 48 3.39 5.73 5.11
C PRO A 48 4.00 6.05 3.73
N GLU A 49 4.90 5.20 3.24
CA GLU A 49 5.51 5.38 1.91
C GLU A 49 4.50 5.21 0.78
N ILE A 50 3.60 4.23 0.89
CA ILE A 50 2.50 4.04 -0.07
C ILE A 50 1.59 5.28 -0.09
N ILE A 51 1.22 5.81 1.08
CA ILE A 51 0.39 7.02 1.19
C ILE A 51 1.11 8.20 0.50
N LYS A 52 2.40 8.39 0.75
CA LYS A 52 3.21 9.45 0.15
C LYS A 52 3.24 9.37 -1.38
N ILE A 53 3.41 8.15 -1.92
CA ILE A 53 3.36 7.91 -3.37
C ILE A 53 1.97 8.28 -3.89
N LEU A 54 0.91 7.63 -3.39
CA LEU A 54 -0.45 7.82 -3.90
C LEU A 54 -0.93 9.28 -3.79
N THR A 55 -0.58 9.97 -2.70
CA THR A 55 -0.97 11.39 -2.49
C THR A 55 -0.25 12.33 -3.45
N ARG A 56 0.99 12.03 -3.86
CA ARG A 56 1.71 12.82 -4.88
C ARG A 56 0.94 12.85 -6.20
N HIS A 57 0.31 11.74 -6.55
CA HIS A 57 -0.44 11.59 -7.79
C HIS A 57 -1.89 12.09 -7.68
N ALA A 58 -2.47 12.11 -6.47
CA ALA A 58 -3.82 12.59 -6.22
C ALA A 58 -4.00 14.12 -6.24
N LYS A 59 -2.92 14.92 -6.29
CA LYS A 59 -2.97 16.41 -6.29
C LYS A 59 -3.55 17.05 -7.57
N PHE A 60 -4.27 16.30 -8.40
CA PHE A 60 -4.90 16.79 -9.63
C PHE A 60 -6.42 16.55 -9.67
N VAL A 61 -7.06 16.37 -8.50
CA VAL A 61 -8.53 16.33 -8.38
C VAL A 61 -9.02 17.60 -7.72
#